data_AF-A0A8S3AXX2-F1
#
_entry.id   AF-A0A8S3AXX2-F1
#
_cell.length_a   1.000
_cell.length_b   1.000
_cell.length_c   1.000
_cell.angle_alpha   90.00
_cell.angle_beta   90.00
_cell.angle_gamma   90.00
#
_symmetry.space_group_name_H-M   'P 1'
#
loop_
_entity.id
_entity.type
_entity.pdbx_description
1 polymer ?
#
loop_
_entity_poly.entity_id
_entity_poly.type
_entity_poly.pdbx_seq_one_letter_code
_entity_poly.pdbx_strand_id
1 'polypeptide(L)' 'KNELLERYEKYLADKQARSFESRFTIKSEFRSLIIGNRWRRINDLKQKYDVNIQILNNQVPPPAVVPVPPPTTNGEQQHD' A
#
# COMPACT_ATOMS: atom_id res chain seq x y z
N LYS A 1 -0.79 21.12 -25.84
CA LYS A 1 -1.86 20.55 -24.99
C LYS A 1 -1.42 19.22 -24.32
N ASN A 2 -0.12 19.04 -24.08
CA ASN A 2 0.47 17.75 -23.67
C ASN A 2 1.13 17.78 -22.28
N GLU A 3 1.44 18.97 -21.74
CA GLU A 3 2.06 19.11 -20.41
C GLU A 3 1.16 18.59 -19.28
N LEU A 4 -0.17 18.68 -19.42
CA LEU A 4 -1.09 18.20 -18.40
C LEU A 4 -1.09 16.67 -18.32
N LEU A 5 -1.03 15.99 -19.47
CA LEU A 5 -0.91 14.53 -19.51
C LEU A 5 0.43 14.08 -18.92
N GLU A 6 1.53 14.72 -19.31
CA GLU A 6 2.86 14.36 -18.82
C GLU A 6 2.98 14.53 -17.29
N ARG A 7 2.44 15.62 -16.73
CA ARG A 7 2.38 15.83 -15.27
C ARG A 7 1.52 14.77 -14.58
N TYR A 8 0.42 14.38 -15.21
CA TYR A 8 -0.46 13.36 -14.67
C TYR A 8 0.18 11.97 -14.66
N GLU A 9 0.87 11.59 -15.74
CA GLU A 9 1.60 10.32 -15.83
C GLU A 9 2.75 10.24 -14.82
N LYS A 10 3.53 11.33 -14.67
CA LYS A 10 4.58 11.43 -13.63
C LYS A 10 4.01 11.30 -12.23
N TYR A 11 2.87 11.93 -11.96
CA TYR A 11 2.18 11.81 -10.68
C TYR A 11 1.72 10.37 -10.41
N LEU A 12 1.15 9.68 -11.41
CA LEU A 12 0.74 8.28 -11.26
C LEU A 12 1.93 7.35 -11.01
N ALA A 13 3.03 7.54 -11.75
CA ALA A 13 4.24 6.75 -11.59
C ALA A 13 4.87 6.94 -10.20
N ASP A 14 4.97 8.19 -9.72
CA ASP A 14 5.47 8.49 -8.38
C ASP A 14 4.55 7.90 -7.29
N LYS A 15 3.23 8.02 -7.46
CA LYS A 15 2.25 7.41 -6.57
C LYS A 15 2.37 5.88 -6.52
N GLN A 16 2.57 5.24 -7.68
CA GLN A 16 2.73 3.80 -7.78
C GLN A 16 4.07 3.33 -7.18
N ALA A 17 5.15 4.07 -7.38
CA ALA A 17 6.46 3.77 -6.77
C ALA A 17 6.40 3.86 -5.24
N ARG A 18 5.59 4.77 -4.69
CA ARG A 18 5.39 4.94 -3.24
C ARG A 18 4.39 3.96 -2.63
N SER A 19 3.60 3.23 -3.43
CA SER A 19 2.57 2.32 -2.92
C SER A 19 3.09 0.94 -2.53
N PHE A 20 4.26 0.86 -1.89
CA PHE A 20 4.74 -0.39 -1.31
C PHE A 20 4.08 -0.61 0.06
N GLU A 21 3.22 -1.63 0.16
CA GLU A 21 2.54 -2.00 1.39
C GLU A 21 2.93 -3.42 1.81
N SER A 22 3.28 -3.60 3.08
CA SER A 22 3.53 -4.91 3.69
C SER A 22 2.51 -5.16 4.79
N ARG A 23 1.88 -6.34 4.76
CA ARG A 23 0.87 -6.78 5.75
C ARG A 23 1.38 -8.01 6.49
N PHE A 24 1.23 -8.02 7.81
CA PHE A 24 1.61 -9.14 8.66
C PHE A 24 0.50 -9.43 9.67
N THR A 25 0.24 -10.72 9.91
CA THR A 25 -0.70 -11.16 10.94
C THR A 25 0.07 -11.45 12.22
N ILE A 26 -0.27 -10.75 13.28
CA ILE A 26 0.30 -10.97 14.61
C ILE A 26 -0.76 -11.56 15.54
N LYS A 27 -0.37 -12.49 16.42
CA LYS A 27 -1.27 -12.97 17.48
C LYS A 27 -1.57 -11.82 18.44
N SER A 28 -2.81 -11.79 18.94
CA SER A 28 -3.29 -10.74 19.85
C SER A 28 -2.40 -10.56 21.09
N GLU A 29 -1.84 -11.67 21.59
CA GLU A 29 -0.92 -11.70 22.75
C GLU A 29 0.31 -10.79 22.58
N PHE A 30 0.79 -10.59 21.36
CA PHE A 30 1.97 -9.77 21.07
C PHE A 30 1.63 -8.32 20.72
N ARG A 31 0.35 -7.99 20.51
CA ARG A 31 -0.09 -6.66 20.05
C ARG A 31 0.33 -5.56 21.01
N SER A 32 0.10 -5.74 22.31
CA SER A 32 0.49 -4.77 23.33
C SER A 32 2.01 -4.57 23.40
N LEU A 33 2.76 -5.64 23.18
CA LEU A 33 4.22 -5.61 23.17
C LEU A 33 4.73 -4.79 21.97
N ILE A 34 4.17 -4.98 20.78
CA ILE A 34 4.60 -4.26 19.57
C ILE A 34 4.21 -2.77 19.62
N ILE A 35 2.98 -2.46 20.05
CA ILE A 35 2.49 -1.07 20.13
C ILE A 35 3.27 -0.26 21.17
N GLY A 36 3.60 -0.90 22.29
CA GLY A 36 4.21 -0.27 23.45
C GLY A 36 3.27 0.73 24.15
N ASN A 37 3.79 1.38 25.20
CA ASN A 37 2.99 2.30 26.01
C ASN A 37 2.57 3.51 25.18
N ARG A 38 1.26 3.79 25.15
CA ARG A 38 0.67 4.96 24.47
C ARG A 38 1.19 5.16 23.04
N TRP A 39 1.35 4.08 22.26
CA TRP A 39 1.81 4.14 20.86
C TRP A 39 3.23 4.67 20.64
N ARG A 40 4.03 4.84 21.70
CA ARG A 40 5.38 5.45 21.60
C ARG A 40 6.27 4.71 20.62
N ARG A 41 6.31 3.36 20.66
CA ARG A 41 7.14 2.58 19.72
C ARG A 41 6.69 2.74 18.28
N ILE A 42 5.38 2.72 18.03
CA ILE A 42 4.84 2.87 16.69
C ILE A 42 5.16 4.26 16.15
N ASN A 43 4.97 5.32 16.94
CA ASN A 43 5.28 6.67 16.51
C ASN A 43 6.77 6.87 16.24
N ASP A 44 7.64 6.31 17.08
CA ASP A 44 9.09 6.32 16.87
C ASP A 44 9.47 5.60 15.57
N LEU A 45 8.90 4.41 15.30
CA LEU A 45 9.13 3.69 14.04
C LEU A 45 8.63 4.48 12.82
N LYS A 46 7.45 5.10 12.91
CA LYS A 46 6.90 5.96 11.84
C LYS A 46 7.84 7.12 11.53
N GLN A 47 8.32 7.81 12.56
CA GLN A 47 9.20 8.96 12.40
C GLN A 47 10.60 8.56 11.93
N LYS A 48 11.15 7.48 12.48
CA LYS A 48 12.52 7.02 12.21
C LYS A 48 12.69 6.52 10.77
N TYR A 49 11.67 5.85 10.23
CA TYR A 49 11.74 5.24 8.90
C TYR A 49 10.87 5.96 7.86
N ASP A 50 10.23 7.07 8.24
CA ASP A 50 9.28 7.83 7.40
C ASP A 50 8.20 6.93 6.76
N VAL A 51 7.68 6.00 7.56
CA VAL A 51 6.66 5.02 7.13
C VAL A 51 5.32 5.29 7.78
N ASN A 52 4.25 4.92 7.08
CA ASN A 52 2.92 4.89 7.68
C ASN A 52 2.56 3.47 8.16
N ILE A 53 2.44 3.29 9.47
CA ILE A 53 2.03 2.02 10.09
C ILE A 53 0.55 2.09 10.51
N GLN A 54 -0.25 1.13 10.06
CA GLN A 54 -1.65 0.97 10.46
C GLN A 54 -1.84 -0.34 11.21
N ILE A 55 -2.58 -0.28 12.32
CA ILE A 55 -2.93 -1.47 13.11
C ILE A 55 -4.43 -1.69 12.95
N LEU A 56 -4.78 -2.74 12.22
CA LEU A 56 -6.16 -3.15 12.00
C LEU A 56 -6.60 -4.05 13.15
N ASN A 57 -7.72 -3.75 13.78
CA ASN A 57 -8.27 -4.56 14.87
C ASN A 57 -9.11 -5.68 14.28
N ASN A 58 -8.65 -6.94 14.39
CA ASN A 58 -9.39 -8.20 14.15
C ASN A 58 -10.33 -8.27 12.92
N GLN A 59 -10.20 -7.37 11.95
CA GLN A 59 -10.94 -7.46 10.73
C GLN A 59 -10.29 -8.57 9.91
N VAL A 60 -11.11 -9.55 9.53
CA VAL A 60 -10.80 -10.50 8.46
C VAL A 60 -10.08 -9.70 7.38
N PRO A 61 -8.83 -10.06 7.01
CA PRO A 61 -8.09 -9.29 6.04
C PRO A 61 -8.99 -9.16 4.80
N PRO A 62 -9.31 -7.95 4.32
CA PRO A 62 -9.98 -7.83 3.04
C PRO A 62 -9.17 -8.65 2.05
N PRO A 63 -9.82 -9.52 1.24
CA PRO A 63 -9.15 -10.43 0.34
C PRO A 63 -8.06 -9.64 -0.38
N ALA A 64 -6.83 -10.18 -0.34
CA ALA A 64 -5.64 -9.47 -0.77
C ALA A 64 -5.97 -8.65 -2.01
N VAL A 65 -5.93 -7.32 -1.88
CA VAL A 65 -5.89 -6.43 -3.04
C VAL A 65 -4.51 -6.66 -3.61
N VAL A 66 -4.34 -7.79 -4.30
CA VAL A 66 -3.28 -7.95 -5.27
C VAL A 66 -3.36 -6.69 -6.13
N PRO A 67 -2.25 -5.94 -6.30
CA PRO A 67 -2.25 -4.83 -7.22
C PRO A 67 -2.71 -5.43 -8.54
N VAL A 68 -3.94 -5.12 -8.95
CA VAL A 68 -4.41 -5.53 -10.27
C VAL A 68 -3.43 -4.85 -11.22
N PRO A 69 -2.60 -5.61 -11.97
CA PRO A 69 -1.83 -4.98 -13.03
C PRO A 69 -2.84 -4.23 -13.90
N PRO A 70 -2.49 -3.04 -14.42
CA PRO A 70 -3.36 -2.33 -15.34
C PRO A 70 -3.82 -3.34 -16.40
N PRO A 71 -5.11 -3.37 -16.79
CA PRO A 71 -5.60 -4.34 -17.74
C PRO A 71 -4.67 -4.30 -18.95
N THR A 72 -3.94 -5.40 -19.18
CA THR A 72 -3.23 -5.61 -20.44
C THR A 72 -4.33 -5.62 -21.49
N THR A 73 -4.49 -4.50 -22.18
CA THR A 73 -5.09 -4.45 -23.51
C THR A 73 -4.18 -5.29 -24.40
N ASN A 74 -4.40 -6.59 -24.36
CA ASN A 74 -3.88 -7.51 -25.35
C ASN A 74 -4.90 -7.46 -26.49
N GLY A 75 -4.49 -6.83 -27.59
CA GLY A 75 -5.30 -6.74 -28.78
C GLY A 75 -5.63 -8.12 -29.32
N GLU A 76 -6.89 -8.52 -29.21
CA GLU A 76 -7.47 -9.54 -30.07
C GLU A 76 -8.08 -8.82 -31.27
N GLN A 77 -7.22 -8.61 -32.27
CA GLN A 77 -7.67 -8.40 -33.64
C GLN A 77 -8.39 -9.69 -34.06
N GLN A 78 -9.73 -9.65 -34.06
CA GLN A 78 -10.53 -10.64 -34.76
C GLN A 78 -10.34 -10.38 -36.26
N HIS A 79 -9.67 -11.31 -36.93
CA HIS A 79 -9.62 -11.40 -38.38
C HIS A 79 -10.25 -12.74 -38.74
N ASP A 80 -11.51 -12.69 -39.20
CA ASP A 80 -12.09 -13.66 -40.13
C ASP A 80 -13.13 -12.92 -40.99
#